data_AF-V3ZEB8-F1
#
_entry.id   AF-V3ZEB8-F1
#
_cell.length_a   1.000
_cell.length_b   1.000
_cell.length_c   1.000
_cell.angle_alpha   90.00
_cell.angle_beta   90.00
_cell.angle_gamma   90.00
#
_symmetry.space_group_name_H-M   'P 1'
#
loop_
_entity.id
_entity.type
_entity.pdbx_description
1 polymer ?
#
loop_
_entity_poly.entity_id
_entity_poly.type
_entity_poly.pdbx_seq_one_letter_code
_entity_poly.pdbx_strand_id
1 'polypeptide(L)' 'MHFVDPVGVKILKLLISDYEGCGITVFLAAVNDDVWRIFEATEFVDKHSDKIYLTVLDAVTAARQSEYYPDYEVMTHM' A
#
# COMPACT_ATOMS: atom_id res chain seq x y z
N MET A 1 9.79 3.07 19.71
CA MET A 1 10.03 1.71 19.21
C MET A 1 8.72 1.25 18.58
N HIS A 2 8.55 1.54 17.29
CA HIS A 2 7.40 1.07 16.52
C HIS A 2 7.88 -0.12 15.70
N PHE A 3 7.23 -1.25 15.86
CA PHE A 3 7.63 -2.51 15.26
C PHE A 3 6.37 -3.24 14.80
N VAL A 4 6.46 -3.90 13.65
CA VAL A 4 5.45 -4.84 13.16
C VAL A 4 6.10 -6.20 13.11
N ASP A 5 5.44 -7.24 13.63
CA ASP A 5 5.94 -8.60 13.47
C ASP A 5 5.37 -9.27 12.20
N PRO A 6 5.91 -10.42 11.76
CA PRO A 6 5.39 -11.12 10.58
C PRO A 6 3.91 -11.54 10.67
N VAL A 7 3.36 -11.79 11.85
CA VAL A 7 1.92 -12.06 12.03
C VAL A 7 1.12 -10.77 11.83
N GLY A 8 1.60 -9.64 12.36
CA GLY A 8 1.05 -8.31 12.09
C GLY A 8 0.99 -8.01 10.59
N VAL A 9 2.05 -8.35 9.83
CA VAL A 9 2.04 -8.19 8.37
C VAL A 9 0.99 -9.09 7.70
N LYS A 10 0.82 -10.34 8.15
CA LYS A 10 -0.22 -11.22 7.60
C LYS A 10 -1.62 -10.66 7.83
N ILE A 11 -1.90 -10.13 9.03
CA ILE A 11 -3.18 -9.51 9.34
C ILE A 11 -3.39 -8.25 8.49
N LEU A 12 -2.34 -7.45 8.30
CA LEU A 12 -2.40 -6.27 7.44
C LEU A 12 -2.73 -6.62 5.99
N LYS A 13 -2.12 -7.69 5.43
CA LYS A 13 -2.45 -8.19 4.09
C LYS A 13 -3.92 -8.61 3.98
N LEU A 14 -4.46 -9.31 4.99
CA LEU A 14 -5.87 -9.71 5.03
C LEU A 14 -6.78 -8.49 5.05
N LEU A 15 -6.50 -7.51 5.91
CA LEU A 15 -7.30 -6.28 6.00
C LEU A 15 -7.32 -5.52 4.68
N ILE A 16 -6.16 -5.35 4.03
CA ILE A 16 -6.07 -4.70 2.71
C ILE A 16 -6.94 -5.45 1.71
N SER A 17 -6.85 -6.78 1.66
CA SER A 17 -7.66 -7.61 0.77
C SER A 17 -9.16 -7.48 1.03
N ASP A 18 -9.57 -7.38 2.29
CA ASP A 18 -10.99 -7.22 2.66
C ASP A 18 -11.53 -5.85 2.21
N TYR A 19 -10.75 -4.78 2.40
CA TYR A 19 -11.10 -3.44 1.92
C TYR A 19 -11.15 -3.36 0.39
N GLU A 20 -10.18 -3.96 -0.31
CA GLU A 20 -10.17 -4.05 -1.77
C GLU A 20 -11.40 -4.81 -2.29
N GLY A 21 -11.85 -5.85 -1.57
CA GLY A 21 -13.10 -6.55 -1.84
C GLY A 21 -14.36 -5.67 -1.75
N CYS A 22 -14.30 -4.56 -1.03
CA CYS A 22 -15.36 -3.55 -0.97
C CYS A 22 -15.17 -2.38 -1.94
N GLY A 23 -14.17 -2.44 -2.83
CA GLY A 23 -13.81 -1.35 -3.74
C GLY A 23 -13.07 -0.20 -3.07
N ILE A 24 -12.51 -0.40 -1.88
CA ILE A 24 -11.74 0.60 -1.14
C ILE A 24 -10.24 0.34 -1.37
N THR A 25 -9.54 1.33 -1.92
CA THR A 25 -8.07 1.27 -2.08
C THR A 25 -7.38 1.77 -0.81
N VAL A 26 -6.46 0.98 -0.27
CA VAL A 26 -5.71 1.31 0.95
C VAL A 26 -4.32 1.81 0.60
N PHE A 27 -3.94 2.97 1.15
CA PHE A 27 -2.61 3.55 1.04
C PHE A 27 -1.94 3.60 2.40
N LEU A 28 -0.68 3.17 2.49
CA LEU A 28 0.12 3.24 3.71
C LEU A 28 1.04 4.45 3.66
N ALA A 29 1.04 5.23 4.74
CA ALA A 29 1.88 6.42 4.88
C ALA A 29 2.77 6.33 6.13
N ALA A 30 3.85 7.11 6.15
CA ALA A 30 4.79 7.18 7.26
C ALA A 30 5.41 5.82 7.64
N VAL A 31 5.64 4.98 6.64
CA VAL A 31 6.39 3.73 6.81
C VAL A 31 7.86 4.06 7.00
N ASN A 32 8.39 3.73 8.17
CA ASN A 32 9.80 3.92 8.51
C ASN A 32 10.66 2.72 8.06
N ASP A 33 11.98 2.89 8.08
CA ASP A 33 12.95 1.89 7.60
C ASP A 33 12.84 0.55 8.34
N ASP A 34 12.53 0.55 9.64
CA ASP A 34 12.41 -0.68 10.42
C ASP A 34 11.20 -1.51 9.96
N VAL A 35 10.06 -0.86 9.75
CA VAL A 35 8.85 -1.49 9.20
C VAL A 35 9.06 -1.90 7.74
N TRP A 36 9.74 -1.07 6.95
CA TRP A 36 10.06 -1.35 5.55
C TRP A 36 10.85 -2.64 5.40
N ARG A 37 11.91 -2.84 6.20
CA ARG A 37 12.71 -4.08 6.17
C ARG A 37 11.88 -5.33 6.48
N ILE A 38 10.90 -5.21 7.36
CA ILE A 38 10.01 -6.33 7.71
C ILE A 38 9.04 -6.60 6.56
N PHE A 39 8.54 -5.55 5.89
CA PHE A 39 7.74 -5.69 4.69
C PHE A 39 8.51 -6.37 3.56
N GLU A 40 9.78 -6.02 3.34
CA GLU A 40 10.65 -6.71 2.37
C GLU A 40 10.84 -8.18 2.74
N ALA A 41 11.15 -8.48 4.01
CA ALA A 41 11.36 -9.85 4.49
C ALA A 41 10.10 -10.73 4.45
N THR A 42 8.91 -10.14 4.27
CA THR A 42 7.62 -10.84 4.24
C THR A 42 6.94 -10.76 2.88
N GLU A 43 7.65 -10.34 1.82
CA GLU A 43 7.13 -10.21 0.46
C GLU A 43 5.89 -9.29 0.41
N PHE A 44 5.80 -8.32 1.32
CA PHE A 44 4.71 -7.35 1.35
C PHE A 44 4.92 -6.30 0.25
N VAL A 45 6.16 -5.86 0.07
CA VAL A 45 6.55 -4.84 -0.90
C VAL A 45 6.31 -5.30 -2.35
N ASP A 46 6.49 -6.60 -2.63
CA ASP A 46 6.32 -7.20 -3.96
C ASP A 46 4.93 -6.94 -4.58
N LYS A 47 3.90 -6.77 -3.75
CA LYS A 47 2.52 -6.56 -4.19
C LYS A 47 1.95 -5.18 -3.89
N HIS A 48 2.56 -4.43 -2.98
CA HIS A 48 1.97 -3.20 -2.44
C HIS A 48 2.91 -2.00 -2.46
N SER A 49 4.10 -2.11 -3.05
CA SER A 49 5.09 -1.03 -3.10
C SER A 49 4.57 0.29 -3.68
N ASP A 50 3.69 0.21 -4.68
CA ASP A 50 3.00 1.33 -5.34
C ASP A 50 2.00 2.07 -4.41
N LYS A 51 1.64 1.46 -3.29
CA LYS A 51 0.68 1.98 -2.30
C LYS A 51 1.34 2.38 -0.98
N ILE A 52 2.68 2.40 -0.90
CA ILE A 52 3.43 2.77 0.31
C ILE A 52 4.17 4.09 0.09
N TYR A 53 4.00 5.03 1.03
CA TYR A 53 4.53 6.38 0.94
C TYR A 53 5.25 6.82 2.21
N LEU A 54 6.27 7.66 2.05
CA LEU A 54 7.05 8.21 3.16
C LEU A 54 6.24 9.24 3.96
N THR A 55 5.40 10.04 3.31
CA THR A 55 4.59 11.06 3.98
C THR A 55 3.09 10.86 3.76
N VAL A 56 2.28 11.36 4.69
CA VAL A 56 0.82 11.38 4.55
C VAL A 56 0.39 12.23 3.36
N LEU A 57 1.10 13.32 3.08
CA LEU A 57 0.79 14.20 1.96
C LEU A 57 0.91 13.46 0.62
N ASP A 58 1.96 12.65 0.45
CA ASP A 58 2.19 11.89 -0.79
C ASP A 58 1.09 10.83 -0.97
N ALA A 59 0.75 10.10 0.10
CA ALA A 59 -0.32 9.10 0.06
C ALA A 59 -1.69 9.72 -0.30
N VAL A 60 -2.03 10.88 0.28
CA VAL A 60 -3.28 11.58 -0.04
C VAL A 60 -3.27 12.11 -1.48
N THR A 61 -2.12 12.57 -1.96
CA THR A 61 -1.97 13.03 -3.35
C THR A 61 -2.15 11.88 -4.33
N ALA A 62 -1.54 10.72 -4.08
CA ALA A 62 -1.71 9.52 -4.87
C ALA A 62 -3.16 9.02 -4.87
N ALA A 63 -3.81 9.00 -3.70
CA ALA A 63 -5.21 8.62 -3.56
C ALA A 63 -6.14 9.51 -4.42
N ARG A 64 -5.90 10.82 -4.44
CA ARG A 64 -6.66 11.77 -5.29
C ARG A 64 -6.42 11.56 -6.78
N GLN A 65 -5.20 11.23 -7.18
CA GLN A 65 -4.89 10.94 -8.58
C GLN A 65 -5.58 9.65 -9.05
N SER A 66 -5.62 8.63 -8.19
CA SER A 66 -6.36 7.38 -8.44
C SER A 66 -7.87 7.60 -8.58
N GLU A 67 -8.46 8.52 -7.80
CA GLU A 67 -9.89 8.86 -7.91
C GLU A 67 -10.22 9.62 -9.21
N TYR A 68 -9.31 10.47 -9.68
CA TYR A 68 -9.56 11.37 -10.82
C TYR A 68 -9.24 10.74 -12.19
N TYR A 69 -8.38 9.71 -12.24
CA TYR A 69 -7.97 9.03 -13.47
C TYR A 69 -8.02 7.49 -13.31
N PRO A 70 -9.20 6.87 -13.34
CA PRO A 70 -9.33 5.43 -13.15
C PRO A 70 -8.75 4.55 -14.30
N ASP A 71 -8.43 5.12 -15.47
CA ASP A 71 -8.22 4.34 -16.72
C ASP A 71 -6.80 4.43 -17.36
N TYR A 72 -5.74 4.84 -16.65
CA TYR A 72 -4.40 4.87 -17.28
C TYR A 72 -3.74 3.49 -17.48
N GLU A 73 -4.21 2.44 -16.81
CA GLU A 73 -3.71 1.07 -17.03
C GLU A 73 -4.20 0.46 -18.36
N VAL A 74 -5.30 0.96 -18.93
CA VAL A 74 -5.89 0.39 -20.16
C VAL A 74 -5.17 0.90 -21.42
N MET A 75 -4.43 2.01 -21.35
CA MET A 75 -3.81 2.66 -22.51
C MET A 75 -2.35 2.25 -22.80
N THR A 76 -1.71 1.48 -21.92
CA THR A 76 -0.29 1.09 -22.10
C THR A 76 -0.13 -0.29 -22.76
N HIS A 77 -1.24 -0.96 -23.08
CA HIS A 77 -1.26 -2.28 -23.74
C HIS A 77 -2.12 -2.34 -25.01
N MET A 78 -2.35 -1.21 -25.70
CA MET A 78 -2.98 -1.18 -27.02
C MET A 78 -2.01 -0.74 -28.11
#